data_AF-A0A917C757-F1
#
_entry.id   AF-A0A917C757-F1
#
_cell.length_a   1.000
_cell.length_b   1.000
_cell.length_c   1.000
_cell.angle_alpha   90.00
_cell.angle_beta   90.00
_cell.angle_gamma   90.00
#
_symmetry.space_group_name_H-M   'P 1'
#
loop_
_entity.id
_entity.type
_entity.pdbx_description
1 polymer ?
#
loop_
_entity_poly.entity_id
_entity_poly.type
_entity_poly.pdbx_seq_one_letter_code
_entity_poly.pdbx_strand_id
1 'polypeptide(L)'
;MRLSQFDLTEEPSQAPQRLYQWAITVTAKVAGRLSPKDVDDIRVYFPLLNCTVANVRSVQMRGTGDCGQVIAFTVDLALFAENERMSLVQIDGATCIDVVGYDTTLNLIDPQIRVSPQQTNLLNSSS
;
A
#
# COMPACT_ATOMS: atom_id res chain seq x y z
N MET A 1 -8.01 43.11 -5.00
CA MET A 1 -6.93 42.47 -4.22
C MET A 1 -5.67 42.44 -5.08
N ARG A 2 -4.51 42.83 -4.55
CA ARG A 2 -3.23 42.86 -5.29
C ARG A 2 -2.43 41.60 -4.98
N LEU A 3 -1.80 41.01 -6.00
CA LEU A 3 -0.98 39.79 -5.97
C LEU A 3 0.17 39.80 -4.93
N SER A 4 0.56 40.96 -4.42
CA SER A 4 1.61 41.13 -3.41
C SER A 4 1.22 40.67 -1.98
N GLN A 5 0.02 40.10 -1.80
CA GLN A 5 -0.39 39.46 -0.54
C GLN A 5 -0.09 37.96 -0.50
N PHE A 6 0.47 37.39 -1.58
CA PHE A 6 1.05 36.05 -1.62
C PHE A 6 2.58 36.08 -1.44
N ASP A 7 3.11 37.08 -0.72
CA ASP A 7 4.47 36.96 -0.20
C ASP A 7 4.47 35.79 0.78
N LEU A 8 4.92 34.64 0.27
CA LEU A 8 5.23 33.40 0.95
C LEU A 8 6.35 33.68 1.95
N THR A 9 6.00 34.30 3.08
CA THR A 9 6.88 34.37 4.23
C THR A 9 7.03 32.96 4.77
N GLU A 10 8.21 32.39 4.50
CA GLU A 10 8.74 31.09 4.95
C GLU A 10 8.02 29.86 4.37
N GLU A 11 8.61 29.27 3.32
CA GLU A 11 8.43 27.83 3.13
C GLU A 11 8.86 27.16 4.44
N PRO A 12 7.98 26.40 5.13
CA PRO A 12 8.40 25.66 6.30
C PRO A 12 9.56 24.77 5.88
N SER A 13 10.69 24.82 6.59
CA SER A 13 11.84 23.97 6.28
C SER A 13 11.37 22.53 6.35
N GLN A 14 11.08 21.92 5.20
CA GLN A 14 10.52 20.58 5.16
C GLN A 14 11.57 19.65 5.74
N ALA A 15 11.20 18.90 6.78
CA ALA A 15 12.08 17.92 7.38
C ALA A 15 12.54 16.95 6.28
N PRO A 16 13.84 16.56 6.27
CA PRO A 16 14.41 15.77 5.18
C PRO A 16 13.69 14.43 5.06
N GLN A 17 13.07 14.20 3.91
CA GLN A 17 12.38 12.95 3.60
C GLN A 17 13.39 11.87 3.19
N ARG A 18 13.14 10.64 3.61
CA ARG A 18 13.91 9.45 3.21
C ARG A 18 12.97 8.40 2.64
N LEU A 19 13.49 7.61 1.71
CA LEU A 19 12.76 6.49 1.13
C LEU A 19 12.81 5.29 2.08
N TYR A 20 11.65 4.80 2.46
CA TYR A 20 11.47 3.56 3.22
C TYR A 20 10.76 2.53 2.35
N GLN A 21 11.18 1.27 2.46
CA GLN A 21 10.60 0.18 1.69
C GLN A 21 10.03 -0.87 2.63
N TRP A 22 8.82 -1.33 2.32
CA TRP A 22 8.06 -2.21 3.19
C TRP A 22 7.40 -3.33 2.39
N ALA A 23 7.31 -4.51 2.98
CA ALA A 23 6.49 -5.58 2.48
C ALA A 23 5.30 -5.70 3.42
N ILE A 24 4.10 -5.37 2.95
CA ILE A 24 2.89 -5.48 3.75
C ILE A 24 2.08 -6.68 3.29
N THR A 25 1.60 -7.48 4.23
CA THR A 25 0.61 -8.51 3.95
C THR A 25 -0.76 -7.94 4.29
N VAL A 26 -1.66 -7.97 3.32
CA VAL A 26 -3.05 -7.56 3.47
C VAL A 26 -3.91 -8.81 3.49
N THR A 27 -4.80 -8.91 4.47
CA THR A 27 -5.85 -9.94 4.50
C THR A 27 -7.18 -9.25 4.69
N ALA A 28 -8.12 -9.48 3.80
CA ALA A 28 -9.41 -8.79 3.82
C ALA A 28 -10.53 -9.68 3.30
N LYS A 29 -11.77 -9.32 3.65
CA LYS A 29 -12.94 -9.83 2.93
C LYS A 29 -13.19 -8.95 1.71
N VAL A 30 -13.71 -9.52 0.64
CA VAL A 30 -14.00 -8.77 -0.58
C VAL A 30 -15.51 -8.57 -0.73
N ALA A 31 -15.91 -7.32 -0.99
CA ALA A 31 -17.27 -6.96 -1.38
C ALA A 31 -17.48 -7.22 -2.87
N GLY A 32 -17.68 -8.48 -3.26
CA GLY A 32 -17.92 -8.83 -4.66
C GLY A 32 -17.52 -10.26 -4.98
N ARG A 33 -17.59 -10.61 -6.27
CA ARG A 33 -17.09 -11.87 -6.80
C ARG A 33 -15.74 -11.62 -7.47
N LEU A 34 -14.71 -12.29 -7.00
CA LEU A 34 -13.42 -12.39 -7.67
C LEU A 34 -13.25 -13.83 -8.16
N SER A 35 -13.02 -14.01 -9.46
CA SER A 35 -12.78 -15.35 -10.00
C SER A 35 -11.30 -15.71 -9.84
N PRO A 36 -10.96 -17.00 -9.71
CA PRO A 36 -9.55 -17.42 -9.64
C PRO A 36 -8.71 -16.99 -10.85
N LYS A 37 -9.33 -16.86 -12.03
CA LYS A 37 -8.69 -16.37 -13.26
C LYS A 37 -8.30 -14.89 -13.21
N ASP A 38 -8.92 -14.11 -12.33
CA ASP A 38 -8.69 -12.66 -12.22
C ASP A 38 -7.56 -12.35 -11.22
N VAL A 39 -7.02 -13.38 -10.56
CA VAL A 39 -6.01 -13.28 -9.48
C VAL A 39 -4.67 -12.75 -9.99
N ASP A 40 -4.27 -13.16 -11.18
CA ASP A 40 -2.99 -12.76 -11.79
C ASP A 40 -2.99 -11.29 -12.25
N ASP A 41 -4.18 -10.70 -12.45
CA ASP A 41 -4.37 -9.33 -12.91
C ASP A 41 -4.70 -8.35 -11.78
N ILE A 42 -4.64 -8.78 -10.51
CA ILE A 42 -4.95 -7.92 -9.38
C ILE A 42 -3.96 -6.75 -9.29
N ARG A 43 -4.51 -5.55 -9.33
CA ARG A 43 -3.79 -4.32 -8.98
C ARG A 43 -4.30 -3.80 -7.66
N VAL A 44 -3.37 -3.32 -6.83
CA VAL A 44 -3.70 -2.75 -5.52
C VAL A 44 -3.43 -1.26 -5.57
N TYR A 45 -4.44 -0.48 -5.19
CA TYR A 45 -4.27 0.95 -4.98
C TYR A 45 -4.14 1.24 -3.49
N PHE A 46 -3.09 1.98 -3.13
CA PHE A 46 -2.78 2.38 -1.76
C PHE A 46 -2.73 3.92 -1.72
N PRO A 47 -3.76 4.61 -1.22
CA PRO A 47 -3.95 6.06 -1.37
C PRO A 47 -3.11 6.86 -0.35
N LEU A 48 -1.80 6.63 -0.36
CA LEU A 48 -0.84 7.45 0.35
C LEU A 48 -0.13 8.37 -0.65
N LEU A 49 -0.23 9.68 -0.45
CA LEU A 49 0.29 10.72 -1.37
C LEU A 49 1.79 10.58 -1.69
N ASN A 50 2.57 9.98 -0.78
CA ASN A 50 4.02 9.82 -0.90
C ASN A 50 4.47 8.36 -1.01
N CYS A 51 3.59 7.47 -1.49
CA CYS A 51 3.83 6.04 -1.59
C CYS A 51 3.69 5.57 -3.04
N THR A 52 4.50 4.60 -3.44
CA THR A 52 4.34 3.86 -4.67
C THR A 52 4.21 2.37 -4.37
N VAL A 53 3.30 1.72 -5.08
CA VAL A 53 3.14 0.27 -5.07
C VAL A 53 4.08 -0.30 -6.13
N ALA A 54 5.09 -1.05 -5.70
CA ALA A 54 6.08 -1.62 -6.59
C ALA A 54 5.64 -2.97 -7.16
N ASN A 55 5.02 -3.82 -6.33
CA ASN A 55 4.59 -5.15 -6.75
C ASN A 55 3.46 -5.70 -5.86
N VAL A 56 2.63 -6.57 -6.44
CA VAL A 56 1.64 -7.39 -5.74
C VAL A 56 1.99 -8.85 -5.98
N ARG A 57 2.16 -9.62 -4.91
CA ARG A 57 2.61 -11.02 -4.98
C ARG A 57 1.91 -11.88 -3.94
N SER A 58 2.10 -13.20 -4.06
CA SER A 58 1.55 -14.19 -3.11
C SER A 58 0.03 -14.07 -2.94
N VAL A 59 -0.69 -13.76 -4.02
CA VAL A 59 -2.14 -13.61 -3.97
C VAL A 59 -2.78 -14.97 -3.72
N GLN A 60 -3.54 -15.07 -2.65
CA GLN A 60 -4.29 -16.24 -2.23
C GLN A 60 -5.74 -15.85 -2.04
N MET A 61 -6.64 -16.71 -2.50
CA MET A 61 -8.07 -16.52 -2.33
C MET A 61 -8.69 -17.76 -1.71
N ARG A 62 -9.59 -17.55 -0.74
CA ARG A 62 -10.36 -18.61 -0.11
C ARG A 62 -11.85 -18.27 -0.13
N GLY A 63 -12.65 -19.22 -0.58
CA GLY A 63 -14.10 -19.10 -0.71
C GLY A 63 -14.58 -19.25 -2.16
N THR A 64 -15.78 -19.79 -2.33
CA THR A 64 -16.37 -20.10 -3.63
C THR A 64 -17.30 -18.99 -4.07
N GLY A 65 -16.82 -18.04 -4.88
CA GLY A 65 -17.57 -17.24 -5.87
C GLY A 65 -18.80 -16.44 -5.43
N ASP A 66 -19.21 -16.46 -4.17
CA ASP A 66 -20.30 -15.70 -3.58
C ASP A 66 -19.73 -14.67 -2.58
N CYS A 67 -20.54 -13.69 -2.16
CA CYS A 67 -20.12 -12.63 -1.24
C CYS A 67 -19.39 -13.17 0.00
N GLY A 68 -18.29 -12.51 0.41
CA GLY A 68 -17.53 -12.88 1.61
C GLY A 68 -16.27 -13.72 1.35
N GLN A 69 -15.77 -13.75 0.11
CA GLN A 69 -14.45 -14.31 -0.18
C GLN A 69 -13.36 -13.61 0.65
N VAL A 70 -12.41 -14.38 1.16
CA VAL A 70 -11.23 -13.86 1.83
C VAL A 70 -10.09 -13.86 0.84
N ILE A 71 -9.45 -12.71 0.71
CA ILE A 71 -8.24 -12.54 -0.08
C ILE A 71 -7.07 -12.21 0.84
N ALA A 72 -5.91 -12.78 0.53
CA ALA A 72 -4.65 -12.43 1.14
C ALA A 72 -3.63 -12.17 0.05
N PHE A 73 -2.86 -11.09 0.17
CA PHE A 73 -1.80 -10.76 -0.79
C PHE A 73 -0.70 -9.95 -0.10
N THR A 74 0.49 -9.96 -0.69
CA THR A 74 1.62 -9.15 -0.23
C THR A 74 1.86 -8.01 -1.22
N VAL A 75 2.00 -6.80 -0.69
CA VAL A 75 2.32 -5.60 -1.47
C VAL A 75 3.70 -5.11 -1.05
N ASP A 76 4.58 -4.93 -2.03
CA ASP A 76 5.84 -4.23 -1.82
C ASP A 76 5.60 -2.74 -2.05
N LEU A 77 5.79 -1.94 -1.01
CA LEU A 77 5.58 -0.49 -0.98
C LEU A 77 6.92 0.23 -0.85
N ALA A 78 7.02 1.40 -1.48
CA ALA A 78 8.09 2.34 -1.20
C ALA A 78 7.49 3.72 -0.92
N LEU A 79 7.85 4.33 0.19
CA LEU A 79 7.23 5.57 0.65
C LEU A 79 8.23 6.54 1.27
N PHE A 80 7.98 7.84 1.08
CA PHE A 80 8.81 8.89 1.66
C PHE A 80 8.27 9.35 3.01
N ALA A 81 9.14 9.32 4.03
CA ALA A 81 8.84 9.79 5.38
C ALA A 81 10.08 10.40 6.04
N GLU A 82 9.89 11.18 7.12
CA GLU A 82 11.00 11.79 7.89
C GLU A 82 11.81 10.74 8.67
N ASN A 83 11.14 9.69 9.14
CA ASN A 83 11.73 8.60 9.89
C ASN A 83 10.93 7.31 9.71
N GLU A 84 11.52 6.20 10.12
CA GLU A 84 10.93 4.86 10.00
C GLU A 84 9.58 4.75 10.73
N ARG A 85 9.47 5.33 11.93
CA ARG A 85 8.23 5.32 12.71
C ARG A 85 7.08 6.01 11.98
N MET A 86 7.34 7.17 11.38
CA MET A 86 6.32 7.87 10.58
C MET A 86 5.91 7.05 9.37
N SER A 87 6.84 6.35 8.72
CA SER A 87 6.50 5.49 7.59
C SER A 87 5.55 4.34 7.98
N LEU A 88 5.77 3.74 9.16
CA LEU A 88 4.90 2.69 9.70
C LEU A 88 3.52 3.23 10.08
N VAL A 89 3.45 4.41 10.70
CA VAL A 89 2.18 5.05 11.06
C VAL A 89 1.35 5.38 9.82
N GLN A 90 1.98 5.81 8.73
CA GLN A 90 1.29 6.07 7.46
C GLN A 90 0.72 4.78 6.84
N ILE A 91 1.46 3.67 6.92
CA ILE A 91 0.98 2.37 6.45
C ILE A 91 -0.20 1.88 7.30
N ASP A 92 -0.07 1.93 8.63
CA ASP A 92 -1.10 1.45 9.56
C ASP A 92 -2.39 2.29 9.48
N GLY A 93 -2.23 3.59 9.22
CA GLY A 93 -3.34 4.52 9.02
C GLY A 93 -3.98 4.46 7.63
N ALA A 94 -3.50 3.63 6.70
CA ALA A 94 -4.08 3.52 5.37
C ALA A 94 -5.45 2.83 5.44
N THR A 95 -6.52 3.59 5.23
CA THR A 95 -7.90 3.15 5.44
C THR A 95 -8.54 2.52 4.22
N CYS A 96 -7.99 2.76 3.03
CA CYS A 96 -8.57 2.31 1.78
C CYS A 96 -7.52 1.54 0.99
N ILE A 97 -7.83 0.29 0.64
CA ILE A 97 -7.02 -0.53 -0.26
C ILE A 97 -7.99 -1.08 -1.27
N ASP A 98 -7.89 -0.65 -2.51
CA ASP A 98 -8.77 -1.12 -3.57
C ASP A 98 -8.06 -2.18 -4.41
N VAL A 99 -8.78 -3.27 -4.67
CA VAL A 99 -8.33 -4.32 -5.57
C VAL A 99 -9.04 -4.12 -6.90
N VAL A 100 -8.28 -3.82 -7.96
CA VAL A 100 -8.82 -3.69 -9.30
C VAL A 100 -8.56 -5.00 -10.05
N GLY A 101 -9.63 -5.70 -10.41
CA GLY A 101 -9.62 -6.77 -11.41
C GLY A 101 -9.93 -6.23 -12.80
N TYR A 102 -9.84 -7.08 -13.82
CA TYR A 102 -9.94 -6.69 -15.24
C TYR A 102 -11.18 -5.82 -15.58
N ASP A 103 -12.33 -6.06 -14.95
CA ASP A 103 -13.59 -5.33 -15.19
C ASP A 103 -14.26 -4.78 -13.92
N THR A 104 -13.65 -4.93 -12.74
CA THR A 104 -14.30 -4.56 -11.47
C THR A 104 -13.32 -3.98 -10.46
N THR A 105 -13.75 -2.94 -9.75
CA THR A 105 -13.09 -2.51 -8.50
C THR A 105 -13.77 -3.24 -7.35
N LEU A 106 -12.95 -3.93 -6.56
CA LEU A 106 -13.36 -4.71 -5.42
C LEU A 106 -12.95 -3.97 -4.15
N ASN A 107 -13.97 -3.55 -3.41
CA ASN A 107 -13.74 -2.91 -2.13
C ASN A 107 -13.37 -3.97 -1.10
N LEU A 108 -12.28 -3.73 -0.38
CA LEU A 108 -11.90 -4.56 0.75
C LEU A 108 -12.71 -4.16 1.98
N ILE A 109 -13.27 -5.16 2.66
CA ILE A 109 -14.00 -5.02 3.93
C ILE A 109 -13.03 -5.38 5.05
N ASP A 110 -12.84 -4.46 5.98
CA ASP A 110 -11.99 -4.58 7.17
C ASP A 110 -10.58 -5.15 6.86
N PRO A 111 -9.80 -4.48 5.99
CA PRO A 111 -8.47 -4.96 5.64
C PRO A 111 -7.56 -4.98 6.87
N GLN A 112 -6.98 -6.15 7.15
CA GLN A 112 -5.94 -6.31 8.15
C GLN A 112 -4.58 -6.19 7.47
N ILE A 113 -3.81 -5.18 7.86
CA ILE A 113 -2.48 -4.93 7.33
C ILE A 113 -1.44 -5.42 8.35
N ARG A 114 -0.48 -6.21 7.89
CA ARG A 114 0.69 -6.63 8.67
C ARG A 114 1.96 -6.21 7.96
N VAL A 115 2.73 -5.33 8.59
CA VAL A 115 4.04 -4.93 8.06
C VAL A 115 5.06 -6.01 8.38
N SER A 116 5.70 -6.54 7.35
CA SER A 116 6.89 -7.38 7.48
C SER A 116 8.10 -6.49 7.19
N PRO A 117 9.16 -6.55 8.03
CA PRO A 117 10.41 -5.91 7.66
C PRO A 117 10.85 -6.50 6.32
N GLN A 118 11.13 -5.65 5.32
CA GLN A 118 11.77 -6.15 4.12
C GLN A 118 13.10 -6.75 4.57
N GLN A 119 13.31 -8.03 4.27
CA GLN A 119 14.66 -8.57 4.21
C GLN A 119 15.38 -7.79 3.13
N THR A 120 15.97 -6.67 3.51
CA THR A 120 17.08 -6.10 2.77
C THR A 120 18.06 -7.23 2.68
N ASN A 121 18.23 -7.80 1.48
CA ASN A 121 19.31 -8.72 1.22
C ASN A 121 20.58 -8.01 1.68
N LEU A 122 21.06 -8.41 2.87
CA LEU A 122 22.45 -8.27 3.29
C LEU A 122 23.28 -9.20 2.41
N LEU A 123 23.22 -9.00 1.10
CA LEU A 123 24.21 -9.46 0.14
C LEU A 123 25.23 -8.32 0.03
N ASN A 124 25.89 -8.03 1.15
CA ASN A 124 27.19 -7.40 1.17
C ASN A 124 27.84 -7.75 2.50
N SER A 125 29.09 -8.21 2.41
CA SER A 125 29.99 -8.66 3.49
C SER A 125 29.81 -10.11 3.97
N SER A 126 30.30 -11.06 3.18
CA SER A 126 30.94 -12.26 3.70
C SER A 126 31.96 -12.80 2.68
N SER A 127 33.21 -12.38 2.89
CA SER A 127 34.48 -12.92 2.36
C SER A 127 34.89 -12.56 0.94
#